data_AF-A0A9W9IA08-F1
#
_entry.id   AF-A0A9W9IA08-F1
#
_cell.length_a   1.000
_cell.length_b   1.000
_cell.length_c   1.000
_cell.angle_alpha   90.00
_cell.angle_beta   90.00
_cell.angle_gamma   90.00
#
_symmetry.space_group_name_H-M   'P 1'
#
loop_
_entity.id
_entity.type
_entity.pdbx_description
1 polymer ?
#
loop_
_entity_poly.entity_id
_entity_poly.type
_entity_poly.pdbx_seq_one_letter_code
_entity_poly.pdbx_strand_id
1 'polypeptide(L)'
;METTAVNAPEGETPLSLDPVMPLDSTYRRSKSHRLLREQDAQRTAKMLTLNTDLERLEERKEAIAADIRNLRTQIDTVLIIFGPQDLSGGDPTGMLNRGCQVIADAQRGIDDLEAEFVSISAAEDALLGKCLAVKMSRFDHGASR
;
A
#
# COMPACT_ATOMS: atom_id res chain seq x y z
N MET A 1 77.89 56.55 26.16
CA MET A 1 77.36 55.29 26.72
C MET A 1 75.85 55.38 26.73
N GLU A 2 75.06 54.56 26.09
CA GLU A 2 75.17 53.62 24.99
C GLU A 2 73.70 53.22 24.73
N THR A 3 73.24 53.29 23.49
CA THR A 3 71.89 52.88 23.09
C THR A 3 71.85 51.36 22.98
N THR A 4 71.16 50.67 23.90
CA THR A 4 70.90 49.23 23.76
C THR A 4 69.56 49.01 23.07
N ALA A 5 69.67 48.46 21.87
CA ALA A 5 68.58 48.08 20.99
C ALA A 5 67.82 46.86 21.51
N VAL A 6 66.51 46.90 21.26
CA VAL A 6 65.55 45.81 21.26
C VAL A 6 65.99 44.73 20.27
N ASN A 7 65.93 43.44 20.65
CA ASN A 7 65.46 42.37 19.76
C ASN A 7 65.06 41.10 20.53
N ALA A 8 63.90 40.59 20.14
CA ALA A 8 63.19 39.43 20.65
C ALA A 8 63.66 38.12 19.94
N PRO A 9 63.24 36.93 20.40
CA PRO A 9 63.90 35.66 20.11
C PRO A 9 63.48 35.06 18.76
N GLU A 10 64.45 34.58 17.99
CA GLU A 10 64.23 33.72 16.82
C GLU A 10 64.45 32.26 17.22
N GLY A 11 63.54 31.36 16.84
CA GLY A 11 63.86 29.94 16.73
C GLY A 11 62.83 28.91 17.20
N GLU A 12 61.52 29.17 17.14
CA GLU A 12 60.54 28.08 17.14
C GLU A 12 60.02 27.85 15.72
N THR A 13 60.53 26.79 15.07
CA THR A 13 59.90 26.20 13.89
C THR A 13 58.57 25.56 14.31
N PRO A 14 57.40 26.01 13.81
CA PRO A 14 56.16 25.28 14.03
C PRO A 14 56.15 24.04 13.15
N LEU A 15 55.73 22.95 13.76
CA LEU A 15 55.44 21.64 13.19
C LEU A 15 54.87 21.74 11.77
N SER A 16 55.53 21.04 10.86
CA SER A 16 55.02 20.67 9.54
C SER A 16 53.57 20.22 9.67
N LEU A 17 52.64 21.04 9.19
CA LEU A 17 51.27 20.63 8.93
C LEU A 17 51.31 19.42 8.00
N ASP A 18 50.74 18.31 8.47
CA ASP A 18 50.54 17.08 7.71
C ASP A 18 49.99 17.37 6.31
N PRO A 19 50.30 16.53 5.31
CA PRO A 19 49.74 16.69 3.98
C PRO A 19 48.21 16.62 4.06
N VAL A 20 47.56 17.70 3.62
CA VAL A 20 46.11 17.76 3.40
C VAL A 20 45.74 16.66 2.40
N MET A 21 45.28 15.52 2.92
CA MET A 21 44.67 14.46 2.13
C MET A 21 43.46 15.03 1.37
N PRO A 22 43.20 14.62 0.11
CA PRO A 22 42.06 15.10 -0.66
C PRO A 22 40.77 14.50 -0.09
N LEU A 23 40.24 15.15 0.95
CA LEU A 23 39.09 14.70 1.75
C LEU A 23 37.76 14.71 0.98
N ASP A 24 37.70 15.34 -0.20
CA ASP A 24 36.43 15.62 -0.86
C ASP A 24 35.85 14.47 -1.68
N SER A 25 36.69 13.61 -2.27
CA SER A 25 36.19 12.59 -3.20
C SER A 25 35.66 11.34 -2.50
N THR A 26 36.36 10.87 -1.46
CA THR A 26 35.98 9.69 -0.67
C THR A 26 34.80 9.98 0.24
N TYR A 27 34.76 11.17 0.87
CA TYR A 27 33.64 11.62 1.69
C TYR A 27 32.36 11.84 0.86
N ARG A 28 32.46 12.44 -0.34
CA ARG A 28 31.30 12.55 -1.24
C ARG A 28 30.80 11.18 -1.70
N ARG A 29 31.70 10.23 -1.98
CA ARG A 29 31.33 8.87 -2.39
C ARG A 29 30.65 8.10 -1.27
N SER A 30 31.15 8.19 -0.03
CA SER A 30 30.54 7.52 1.13
C SER A 30 29.17 8.13 1.48
N LYS A 31 29.04 9.46 1.44
CA LYS A 31 27.76 10.16 1.63
C LYS A 31 26.74 9.79 0.56
N SER A 32 27.14 9.77 -0.71
CA SER A 32 26.26 9.37 -1.83
C SER A 32 25.80 7.92 -1.69
N HIS A 33 26.72 7.01 -1.32
CA HIS A 33 26.40 5.60 -1.11
C HIS A 33 25.44 5.38 0.06
N ARG A 34 25.53 6.19 1.12
CA ARG A 34 24.60 6.14 2.26
C ARG A 34 23.21 6.63 1.86
N LEU A 35 23.12 7.76 1.14
CA LEU A 35 21.84 8.30 0.65
C LEU A 35 21.12 7.33 -0.29
N LEU A 36 21.85 6.68 -1.20
CA LEU A 36 21.30 5.65 -2.08
C LEU A 36 20.71 4.46 -1.30
N ARG A 37 21.41 3.98 -0.27
CA ARG A 37 20.90 2.91 0.60
C ARG A 37 19.66 3.33 1.39
N GLU A 38 19.64 4.56 1.91
CA GLU A 38 18.47 5.09 2.63
C GLU A 38 17.26 5.22 1.70
N GLN A 39 17.46 5.67 0.46
CA GLN A 39 16.41 5.74 -0.57
C GLN A 39 15.89 4.35 -0.96
N ASP A 40 16.78 3.37 -1.16
CA ASP A 40 16.42 1.99 -1.47
C ASP A 40 15.65 1.32 -0.32
N ALA A 41 16.04 1.58 0.94
CA ALA A 41 15.34 1.07 2.11
C ALA A 41 13.93 1.65 2.23
N GLN A 42 13.78 2.96 2.10
CA GLN A 42 12.47 3.62 2.11
C GLN A 42 11.55 3.09 1.00
N ARG A 43 12.10 2.83 -0.17
CA ARG A 43 11.35 2.29 -1.30
C ARG A 43 10.91 0.85 -1.07
N THR A 44 11.79 0.02 -0.52
CA THR A 44 11.48 -1.38 -0.17
C THR A 44 10.37 -1.44 0.88
N ALA A 45 10.43 -0.58 1.89
CA ALA A 45 9.37 -0.45 2.88
C ALA A 45 8.02 -0.06 2.25
N LYS A 46 8.01 0.93 1.34
CA LYS A 46 6.79 1.34 0.60
C LYS A 46 6.22 0.19 -0.24
N MET A 47 7.05 -0.55 -0.95
CA MET A 47 6.60 -1.71 -1.74
C MET A 47 6.00 -2.81 -0.86
N LEU A 48 6.62 -3.08 0.31
CA LEU A 48 6.10 -4.06 1.25
C LEU A 48 4.70 -3.66 1.74
N THR A 49 4.50 -2.41 2.14
CA THR A 49 3.19 -1.91 2.58
C THR A 49 2.14 -2.04 1.48
N LEU A 50 2.45 -1.63 0.25
CA LEU A 50 1.51 -1.73 -0.86
C LEU A 50 1.13 -3.18 -1.19
N ASN A 51 2.08 -4.12 -1.09
CA ASN A 51 1.79 -5.54 -1.28
C ASN A 51 0.87 -6.09 -0.19
N THR A 52 1.11 -5.75 1.08
CA THR A 52 0.23 -6.17 2.19
C THR A 52 -1.18 -5.57 2.05
N ASP A 53 -1.29 -4.33 1.56
CA ASP A 53 -2.59 -3.72 1.29
C ASP A 53 -3.33 -4.44 0.15
N LEU A 54 -2.62 -4.89 -0.90
CA LEU A 54 -3.20 -5.70 -1.97
C LEU A 54 -3.69 -7.06 -1.47
N GLU A 55 -2.89 -7.79 -0.69
CA GLU A 55 -3.29 -9.07 -0.08
C GLU A 55 -4.57 -8.93 0.75
N ARG A 56 -4.70 -7.85 1.54
CA ARG A 56 -5.93 -7.56 2.30
C ARG A 56 -7.15 -7.29 1.42
N LEU A 57 -6.97 -6.64 0.27
CA LEU A 57 -8.08 -6.43 -0.67
C LEU A 57 -8.50 -7.74 -1.32
N GLU A 58 -7.55 -8.62 -1.67
CA GLU A 58 -7.85 -9.96 -2.18
C GLU A 58 -8.63 -10.80 -1.16
N GLU A 59 -8.19 -10.84 0.11
CA GLU A 59 -8.90 -11.52 1.20
C GLU A 59 -10.34 -11.00 1.35
N ARG A 60 -10.54 -9.67 1.27
CA ARG A 60 -11.86 -9.06 1.37
C ARG A 60 -12.75 -9.41 0.18
N LYS A 61 -12.20 -9.45 -1.04
CA LYS A 61 -12.93 -9.89 -2.24
C LYS A 61 -13.39 -11.35 -2.12
N GLU A 62 -12.54 -12.22 -1.58
CA GLU A 62 -12.90 -13.62 -1.35
C GLU A 62 -14.02 -13.76 -0.31
N ALA A 63 -13.96 -12.98 0.78
CA ALA A 63 -15.02 -12.95 1.79
C ALA A 63 -16.37 -12.49 1.19
N ILE A 64 -16.38 -11.40 0.43
CA ILE A 64 -17.58 -10.90 -0.26
C ILE A 64 -18.15 -11.96 -1.22
N ALA A 65 -17.29 -12.63 -1.99
CA ALA A 65 -17.72 -13.70 -2.89
C ALA A 65 -18.29 -14.92 -2.14
N ALA A 66 -17.83 -15.21 -0.92
CA ALA A 66 -18.43 -16.23 -0.06
C ALA A 66 -19.82 -15.80 0.45
N ASP A 67 -19.97 -14.55 0.87
CA ASP A 67 -21.24 -14.01 1.37
C ASP A 67 -22.31 -13.95 0.28
N ILE A 68 -21.96 -13.53 -0.93
CA ILE A 68 -22.87 -13.56 -2.10
C ILE A 68 -23.35 -15.01 -2.36
N ARG A 69 -22.45 -16.00 -2.31
CA ARG A 69 -22.82 -17.41 -2.49
C ARG A 69 -23.77 -17.89 -1.38
N ASN A 70 -23.55 -17.47 -0.14
CA ASN A 70 -24.40 -17.82 0.98
C ASN A 70 -25.81 -17.21 0.82
N LEU A 71 -25.92 -15.93 0.45
CA LEU A 71 -27.21 -15.26 0.20
C LEU A 71 -27.96 -15.90 -0.96
N ARG A 72 -27.27 -16.27 -2.05
CA ARG A 72 -27.89 -17.01 -3.17
C ARG A 72 -28.44 -18.37 -2.72
N THR A 73 -27.69 -19.09 -1.89
CA THR A 73 -28.14 -20.36 -1.30
C THR A 73 -29.39 -20.18 -0.43
N GLN A 74 -29.47 -19.08 0.33
CA GLN A 74 -30.66 -18.76 1.13
C GLN A 74 -31.87 -18.48 0.23
N ILE A 75 -31.69 -17.70 -0.85
CA ILE A 75 -32.75 -17.45 -1.83
C ILE A 75 -33.26 -18.77 -2.43
N ASP A 76 -32.36 -19.63 -2.90
CA ASP A 76 -32.72 -20.94 -3.47
C ASP A 76 -33.48 -21.81 -2.47
N THR A 77 -33.02 -21.82 -1.21
CA THR A 77 -33.67 -22.58 -0.13
C THR A 77 -35.08 -22.06 0.15
N VAL A 78 -35.27 -20.74 0.22
CA VAL A 78 -36.58 -20.12 0.42
C VAL A 78 -37.51 -20.42 -0.77
N LEU A 79 -37.00 -20.35 -2.00
CA LEU A 79 -37.76 -20.72 -3.20
C LEU A 79 -38.18 -22.20 -3.22
N ILE A 80 -37.39 -23.10 -2.65
CA ILE A 80 -37.76 -24.52 -2.53
C ILE A 80 -38.86 -24.71 -1.47
N ILE A 81 -38.77 -24.02 -0.32
CA ILE A 81 -39.72 -24.16 0.80
C ILE A 81 -41.07 -23.50 0.50
N PHE A 82 -41.03 -22.32 -0.13
CA PHE A 82 -42.20 -21.49 -0.43
C PHE A 82 -42.55 -21.45 -1.92
N GLY A 83 -41.93 -22.31 -2.73
CA GLY A 83 -42.25 -22.53 -4.15
C GLY A 83 -43.71 -22.95 -4.34
N PRO A 84 -44.22 -22.97 -5.59
CA PRO A 84 -45.65 -22.94 -5.87
C PRO A 84 -46.38 -24.11 -5.21
N GLN A 85 -46.96 -23.87 -4.04
CA GLN A 85 -47.88 -24.79 -3.40
C GLN A 85 -49.20 -24.65 -4.14
N ASP A 86 -49.73 -25.77 -4.63
CA ASP A 86 -51.08 -25.86 -5.17
C ASP A 86 -52.04 -25.12 -4.23
N LEU A 87 -52.72 -24.10 -4.76
CA LEU A 87 -53.55 -23.12 -4.06
C LEU A 87 -54.86 -23.72 -3.52
N SER A 88 -54.83 -24.86 -2.82
CA SER A 88 -56.03 -25.65 -2.54
C SER A 88 -56.53 -25.66 -1.09
N GLY A 89 -56.06 -24.81 -0.16
CA GLY A 89 -56.72 -24.83 1.17
C GLY A 89 -56.26 -24.00 2.36
N GLY A 90 -55.25 -23.14 2.27
CA GLY A 90 -54.87 -22.24 3.36
C GLY A 90 -54.49 -20.88 2.82
N ASP A 91 -54.79 -19.79 3.56
CA ASP A 91 -54.54 -18.39 3.13
C ASP A 91 -53.07 -18.22 2.67
N PRO A 92 -52.80 -18.30 1.35
CA PRO A 92 -51.43 -18.37 0.82
C PRO A 92 -50.74 -17.00 0.87
N THR A 93 -51.54 -15.95 1.08
CA THR A 93 -51.14 -14.55 0.94
C THR A 93 -50.12 -14.14 2.01
N GLY A 94 -50.25 -14.63 3.23
CA GLY A 94 -49.35 -14.27 4.34
C GLY A 94 -47.97 -14.96 4.31
N MET A 95 -47.89 -16.19 3.79
CA MET A 95 -46.64 -16.96 3.70
C MET A 95 -45.82 -16.58 2.47
N LEU A 96 -46.48 -16.38 1.33
CA LEU A 96 -45.82 -15.87 0.11
C LEU A 96 -45.23 -14.47 0.35
N ASN A 97 -45.91 -13.59 1.08
CA ASN A 97 -45.38 -12.27 1.40
C ASN A 97 -44.10 -12.30 2.24
N ARG A 98 -43.96 -13.25 3.19
CA ARG A 98 -42.72 -13.38 3.97
C ARG A 98 -41.58 -13.99 3.15
N GLY A 99 -41.84 -15.03 2.37
CA GLY A 99 -40.83 -15.62 1.48
C GLY A 99 -40.31 -14.62 0.46
N CYS A 100 -41.22 -13.87 -0.19
CA CYS A 100 -40.86 -12.81 -1.13
C CYS A 100 -40.07 -11.68 -0.46
N GLN A 101 -40.41 -11.30 0.78
CA GLN A 101 -39.66 -10.28 1.51
C GLN A 101 -38.22 -10.73 1.83
N VAL A 102 -38.04 -11.98 2.29
CA VAL A 102 -36.71 -12.54 2.57
C VAL A 102 -35.86 -12.60 1.31
N ILE A 103 -36.44 -12.99 0.17
CA ILE A 103 -35.74 -13.00 -1.12
C ILE A 103 -35.37 -11.57 -1.55
N ALA A 104 -36.28 -10.60 -1.41
CA ALA A 104 -36.02 -9.21 -1.77
C ALA A 104 -34.90 -8.60 -0.91
N ASP A 105 -34.89 -8.88 0.39
CA ASP A 105 -33.86 -8.40 1.32
C ASP A 105 -32.50 -9.07 1.03
N ALA A 106 -32.48 -10.37 0.77
CA ALA A 106 -31.27 -11.10 0.38
C ALA A 106 -30.71 -10.60 -0.97
N GLN A 107 -31.58 -10.33 -1.94
CA GLN A 107 -31.16 -9.79 -3.24
C GLN A 107 -30.56 -8.38 -3.08
N ARG A 108 -31.17 -7.52 -2.26
CA ARG A 108 -30.58 -6.21 -1.96
C ARG A 108 -29.20 -6.34 -1.30
N GLY A 109 -29.03 -7.29 -0.39
CA GLY A 109 -27.73 -7.60 0.21
C GLY A 109 -26.69 -8.04 -0.83
N ILE A 110 -27.10 -8.81 -1.84
CA ILE A 110 -26.22 -9.17 -2.97
C ILE A 110 -25.83 -7.92 -3.76
N ASP A 111 -26.78 -7.06 -4.11
CA ASP A 111 -26.53 -5.85 -4.89
C ASP A 111 -25.56 -4.90 -4.16
N ASP A 112 -25.71 -4.74 -2.84
CA ASP A 112 -24.82 -3.94 -1.99
C ASP A 112 -23.40 -4.52 -1.95
N LEU A 113 -23.27 -5.84 -1.82
CA LEU A 113 -21.99 -6.55 -1.84
C LEU A 113 -21.30 -6.49 -3.21
N GLU A 114 -22.06 -6.57 -4.30
CA GLU A 114 -21.54 -6.40 -5.66
C GLU A 114 -21.03 -4.96 -5.88
N ALA A 115 -21.72 -3.95 -5.35
CA ALA A 115 -21.25 -2.57 -5.38
C ALA A 115 -19.96 -2.38 -4.55
N GLU A 116 -19.86 -3.02 -3.38
CA GLU A 116 -18.64 -3.03 -2.57
C GLU A 116 -17.47 -3.68 -3.32
N PHE A 117 -17.71 -4.80 -4.00
CA PHE A 117 -16.69 -5.48 -4.80
C PHE A 117 -16.12 -4.56 -5.89
N VAL A 118 -16.97 -3.82 -6.60
CA VAL A 118 -16.53 -2.84 -7.61
C VAL A 118 -15.65 -1.75 -6.99
N SER A 119 -16.03 -1.25 -5.82
CA SER A 119 -15.23 -0.25 -5.09
C SER A 119 -13.86 -0.80 -4.68
N ILE A 120 -13.80 -2.07 -4.23
CA ILE A 120 -12.55 -2.71 -3.87
C ILE A 120 -11.65 -2.92 -5.09
N SER A 121 -12.20 -3.36 -6.22
CA SER A 121 -11.45 -3.48 -7.48
C SER A 121 -10.86 -2.14 -7.94
N ALA A 122 -11.61 -1.04 -7.81
CA ALA A 122 -11.07 0.29 -8.13
C ALA A 122 -9.91 0.69 -7.18
N ALA A 123 -9.99 0.31 -5.90
CA ALA A 123 -8.91 0.55 -4.94
C ALA A 123 -7.66 -0.29 -5.25
N GLU A 124 -7.85 -1.55 -5.67
CA GLU A 124 -6.80 -2.47 -6.13
C GLU A 124 -6.05 -1.89 -7.33
N ASP A 125 -6.77 -1.43 -8.37
CA ASP A 125 -6.18 -0.79 -9.55
C ASP A 125 -5.36 0.46 -9.18
N ALA A 126 -5.84 1.26 -8.23
CA ALA A 126 -5.12 2.43 -7.73
C ALA A 126 -3.83 2.05 -6.98
N LEU A 127 -3.84 0.96 -6.20
CA LEU A 127 -2.65 0.43 -5.53
C LEU A 127 -1.64 -0.16 -6.53
N LEU A 128 -2.11 -0.90 -7.52
CA LEU A 128 -1.28 -1.42 -8.61
C LEU A 128 -0.60 -0.29 -9.39
N GLY A 129 -1.33 0.81 -9.65
CA GLY A 129 -0.78 2.03 -10.23
C GLY A 129 0.34 2.64 -9.38
N LYS A 130 0.16 2.72 -8.05
CA LYS A 130 1.20 3.18 -7.12
C LYS A 130 2.42 2.25 -7.10
N CYS A 131 2.21 0.93 -7.11
CA CYS A 131 3.28 -0.06 -7.20
C CYS A 131 4.11 0.12 -8.49
N LEU A 132 3.44 0.33 -9.63
CA LEU A 132 4.10 0.60 -10.91
C LEU A 132 4.89 1.90 -10.87
N ALA A 133 4.33 2.98 -10.33
CA ALA A 133 5.05 4.26 -10.18
C ALA A 133 6.29 4.11 -9.30
N VAL A 134 6.17 3.38 -8.17
CA VAL A 134 7.32 3.06 -7.33
C VAL A 134 8.35 2.27 -8.13
N LYS A 135 7.98 1.27 -8.94
CA LYS A 135 8.91 0.50 -9.80
C LYS A 135 9.59 1.35 -10.87
N MET A 136 8.87 2.24 -11.56
CA MET A 136 9.41 3.07 -12.65
C MET A 136 10.38 4.15 -12.16
N SER A 137 10.24 4.63 -10.91
CA SER A 137 11.22 5.56 -10.31
C SER A 137 12.67 5.02 -10.22
N ARG A 138 12.91 3.73 -10.51
CA ARG A 138 14.27 3.14 -10.66
C ARG A 138 15.00 3.63 -11.91
N PHE A 139 14.26 4.02 -12.96
CA PHE A 139 14.83 4.26 -14.29
C PHE A 139 15.23 5.73 -14.51
N ASP A 140 14.55 6.69 -13.87
CA ASP A 140 14.81 8.11 -14.11
C ASP A 140 16.14 8.61 -13.54
N HIS A 141 16.74 7.90 -12.57
CA HIS A 141 18.05 8.27 -12.01
C HIS A 141 19.23 7.65 -12.78
N GLY A 142 18.96 6.84 -13.82
CA GLY A 142 19.98 6.21 -14.68
C GLY A 142 20.20 6.89 -16.03
N ALA A 143 19.35 7.85 -16.41
CA ALA A 143 19.29 8.40 -17.78
C ALA A 143 19.91 9.80 -17.95
N SER A 144 20.58 10.35 -16.94
CA SER A 144 21.36 11.59 -17.09
C SER A 144 22.85 11.26 -17.22
N ARG A 145 23.27 10.92 -18.44
CA ARG A 145 24.67 10.96 -18.87
C ARG A 145 24.86 12.08 -19.88
#